data_AF-A0A8H3GEK7-F1
#
_entry.id   AF-A0A8H3GEK7-F1
#
_cell.length_a   1.000
_cell.length_b   1.000
_cell.length_c   1.000
_cell.angle_alpha   90.00
_cell.angle_beta   90.00
_cell.angle_gamma   90.00
#
_symmetry.space_group_name_H-M   'P 1'
#
loop_
_entity.id
_entity.type
_entity.pdbx_description
1 polymer ?
#
loop_
_entity_poly.entity_id
_entity_poly.type
_entity_poly.pdbx_seq_one_letter_code
_entity_poly.pdbx_strand_id
1 'polypeptide(L)'
;MYNSQRQWVVGVETRPPPTDLLFLLPSHLAPDLIINPRGGVENALASISSSFDGAPGVAATIVSTDPVEAFSFATRIMAKQAAVAVIGRPEDPIPFSCNDIIFKDMTIVARMPSLKPRLEEMVELVVSVARMPSLKPRLEEMVELVVSVGIKVEVRSYPFDKLEELI
;
A
#
# COMPACT_ATOMS: atom_id res chain seq x y z
N MET A 1 -24.97 6.26 -2.18
CA MET A 1 -24.92 4.79 -2.30
C MET A 1 -23.61 4.42 -2.98
N TYR A 2 -22.59 4.02 -2.21
CA TYR A 2 -21.38 3.44 -2.80
C TYR A 2 -21.76 2.02 -3.24
N ASN A 3 -21.80 1.81 -4.56
CA ASN A 3 -21.96 0.48 -5.14
C ASN A 3 -20.66 -0.27 -4.84
N SER A 4 -20.60 -1.01 -3.74
CA SER A 4 -19.40 -1.76 -3.35
C SER A 4 -19.27 -2.98 -4.26
N GLN A 5 -18.84 -2.74 -5.51
CA GLN A 5 -18.31 -3.82 -6.33
C GLN A 5 -17.14 -4.44 -5.56
N ARG A 6 -17.13 -5.77 -5.48
CA ARG A 6 -16.07 -6.53 -4.83
C ARG A 6 -14.74 -6.10 -5.45
N GLN A 7 -13.85 -5.55 -4.63
CA GLN A 7 -12.49 -5.22 -5.06
C GLN A 7 -11.63 -6.47 -4.93
N TRP A 8 -10.94 -6.85 -5.98
CA TRP A 8 -9.94 -7.92 -5.93
C TRP A 8 -8.67 -7.40 -5.29
N VAL A 9 -8.11 -8.16 -4.35
CA VAL A 9 -6.90 -7.79 -3.62
C VAL A 9 -5.75 -8.69 -4.01
N VAL A 10 -4.65 -8.08 -4.45
CA VAL A 10 -3.40 -8.78 -4.75
C VAL A 10 -2.38 -8.49 -3.64
N GLY A 11 -1.99 -9.54 -2.92
CA GLY A 11 -0.88 -9.47 -1.96
C GLY A 11 0.46 -9.65 -2.69
N VAL A 12 1.43 -8.78 -2.42
CA VAL A 12 2.79 -8.91 -2.97
C VAL A 12 3.77 -9.07 -1.82
N GLU A 13 4.41 -10.24 -1.72
CA GLU A 13 5.34 -10.55 -0.64
C GLU A 13 6.45 -11.49 -1.14
N THR A 14 7.66 -11.28 -0.62
CA THR A 14 8.85 -12.07 -0.97
C THR A 14 9.23 -13.07 0.11
N ARG A 15 8.83 -12.81 1.36
CA ARG A 15 9.24 -13.55 2.54
C ARG A 15 8.23 -14.66 2.86
N PRO A 16 8.71 -15.88 3.18
CA PRO A 16 7.82 -16.97 3.58
C PRO A 16 6.96 -16.67 4.82
N PRO A 17 7.49 -16.14 5.95
CA PRO A 17 6.68 -16.01 7.16
C PRO A 17 5.44 -15.10 7.01
N PRO A 18 5.52 -13.90 6.38
CA PRO A 18 4.32 -13.12 6.12
C PRO A 18 3.40 -13.76 5.07
N THR A 19 3.96 -14.50 4.11
CA THR A 19 3.16 -15.25 3.13
C THR A 19 2.34 -16.36 3.81
N ASP A 20 2.96 -17.11 4.72
CA ASP A 20 2.27 -18.13 5.53
C ASP A 20 1.13 -17.51 6.36
N LEU A 21 1.35 -16.33 6.93
CA LEU A 21 0.32 -15.58 7.65
C LEU A 21 -0.87 -15.22 6.75
N LEU A 22 -0.63 -14.80 5.50
CA LEU A 22 -1.70 -14.48 4.55
C LEU A 22 -2.58 -15.70 4.25
N PHE A 23 -1.99 -16.91 4.20
CA PHE A 23 -2.74 -18.15 4.01
C PHE A 23 -3.55 -18.57 5.24
N LEU A 24 -3.21 -18.08 6.43
CA LEU A 24 -3.95 -18.33 7.67
C LEU A 24 -5.11 -17.34 7.89
N LEU A 25 -5.20 -16.30 7.06
CA LEU A 25 -6.30 -15.33 7.18
C LEU A 25 -7.64 -15.98 6.80
N PRO A 26 -8.73 -15.60 7.50
CA PRO A 26 -10.08 -15.91 7.04
C PRO A 26 -10.27 -15.50 5.58
N SER A 27 -11.07 -16.27 4.81
CA SER A 27 -11.24 -16.04 3.37
C SER A 27 -11.79 -14.65 3.02
N HIS A 28 -12.49 -13.98 3.94
CA HIS A 28 -12.98 -12.61 3.75
C HIS A 28 -11.94 -11.52 4.05
N LEU A 29 -10.76 -11.89 4.54
CA LEU A 29 -9.61 -11.02 4.82
C LEU A 29 -8.38 -11.38 3.97
N ALA A 30 -8.30 -12.61 3.47
CA ALA A 30 -7.21 -13.06 2.63
C ALA A 30 -7.22 -12.32 1.28
N PRO A 31 -6.04 -12.02 0.70
CA PRO A 31 -5.95 -11.58 -0.69
C PRO A 31 -6.55 -12.62 -1.65
N ASP A 32 -7.16 -12.17 -2.75
CA ASP A 32 -7.66 -13.06 -3.80
C ASP A 32 -6.50 -13.69 -4.61
N LEU A 33 -5.32 -13.04 -4.65
CA LEU A 33 -4.11 -13.55 -5.28
C LEU A 33 -2.87 -13.12 -4.47
N ILE A 34 -1.88 -14.01 -4.33
CA ILE A 34 -0.58 -13.69 -3.72
C ILE A 34 0.52 -13.87 -4.77
N ILE A 35 1.34 -12.85 -4.95
CA ILE A 35 2.42 -12.80 -5.95
C ILE A 35 3.76 -12.67 -5.24
N ASN A 36 4.71 -13.53 -5.60
CA ASN A 36 6.11 -13.31 -5.27
C ASN A 36 6.78 -12.50 -6.40
N PRO A 37 7.21 -11.25 -6.14
CA PRO A 37 7.74 -10.37 -7.19
C PRO A 37 9.08 -10.87 -7.77
N ARG A 38 9.75 -11.85 -7.13
CA ARG A 38 10.95 -12.50 -7.69
C ARG A 38 10.65 -13.26 -8.99
N GLY A 39 9.40 -13.60 -9.25
CA GLY A 39 8.96 -14.15 -10.53
C GLY A 39 9.02 -13.16 -11.69
N GLY A 40 9.20 -11.86 -11.41
CA GLY A 40 9.23 -10.81 -12.43
C GLY A 40 7.85 -10.25 -12.77
N VAL A 41 7.85 -9.08 -13.43
CA VAL A 41 6.63 -8.30 -13.74
C VAL A 41 5.71 -9.05 -14.71
N GLU A 42 6.26 -9.67 -15.76
CA GLU A 42 5.46 -10.39 -16.76
C GLU A 42 4.67 -11.55 -16.15
N ASN A 43 5.30 -12.31 -15.26
CA ASN A 43 4.64 -13.41 -14.56
C ASN A 43 3.54 -12.89 -13.61
N ALA A 44 3.77 -11.73 -12.97
CA ALA A 44 2.77 -11.09 -12.14
C ALA A 44 1.55 -10.63 -12.95
N LEU A 45 1.79 -9.95 -14.09
CA LEU A 45 0.72 -9.50 -15.00
C LEU A 45 -0.05 -10.68 -15.60
N ALA A 46 0.64 -11.75 -15.99
CA ALA A 46 -0.01 -12.96 -16.48
C ALA A 46 -0.91 -13.61 -15.40
N SER A 47 -0.44 -13.63 -14.14
CA SER A 47 -1.21 -14.17 -13.00
C SER A 47 -2.43 -13.30 -12.68
N ILE A 48 -2.29 -11.98 -12.75
CA ILE A 48 -3.40 -11.03 -12.58
C ILE A 48 -4.43 -11.24 -13.70
N SER A 49 -3.98 -11.27 -14.95
CA SER A 49 -4.83 -11.43 -16.12
C SER A 49 -5.62 -12.75 -16.08
N SER A 50 -4.96 -13.86 -15.72
CA SER A 50 -5.62 -15.18 -15.62
C SER A 50 -6.58 -15.29 -14.43
N SER A 51 -6.32 -14.59 -13.34
CA SER A 51 -7.14 -14.66 -12.11
C SER A 51 -8.34 -13.70 -12.15
N PHE A 52 -8.27 -12.64 -12.95
CA PHE A 52 -9.18 -11.48 -12.87
C PHE A 52 -9.69 -11.06 -14.24
N ASP A 53 -10.32 -11.98 -14.99
CA ASP A 53 -11.04 -11.71 -16.24
C ASP A 53 -10.25 -10.90 -17.29
N GLY A 54 -8.96 -11.21 -17.44
CA GLY A 54 -8.10 -10.53 -18.40
C GLY A 54 -7.62 -9.15 -17.96
N ALA A 55 -7.72 -8.80 -16.68
CA ALA A 55 -7.25 -7.53 -16.15
C ALA A 55 -5.80 -7.22 -16.60
N PRO A 56 -5.54 -6.02 -17.17
CA PRO A 56 -4.23 -5.68 -17.71
C PRO A 56 -3.21 -5.29 -16.62
N GLY A 57 -3.63 -5.25 -15.36
CA GLY A 57 -2.85 -4.79 -14.21
C GLY A 57 -3.78 -4.39 -13.07
N VAL A 58 -3.22 -3.96 -11.96
CA VAL A 58 -4.01 -3.47 -10.81
C VAL A 58 -4.41 -2.01 -11.01
N ALA A 59 -5.53 -1.58 -10.39
CA ALA A 59 -6.04 -0.20 -10.53
C ALA A 59 -5.50 0.75 -9.45
N ALA A 60 -5.10 0.20 -8.30
CA ALA A 60 -4.37 0.93 -7.28
C ALA A 60 -3.34 0.03 -6.60
N THR A 61 -2.27 0.63 -6.08
CA THR A 61 -1.29 -0.04 -5.21
C THR A 61 -1.08 0.72 -3.91
N ILE A 62 -0.82 -0.03 -2.85
CA ILE A 62 -0.34 0.51 -1.57
C ILE A 62 1.03 -0.11 -1.33
N VAL A 63 2.07 0.73 -1.33
CA VAL A 63 3.44 0.27 -1.07
C VAL A 63 3.76 0.58 0.39
N SER A 64 3.64 -0.45 1.24
CA SER A 64 3.83 -0.39 2.69
C SER A 64 5.09 -1.12 3.15
N THR A 65 6.16 -1.00 2.37
CA THR A 65 7.47 -1.64 2.63
C THR A 65 8.60 -0.71 2.20
N ASP A 66 9.78 -0.90 2.77
CA ASP A 66 10.92 -0.01 2.60
C ASP A 66 11.87 -0.36 1.43
N PRO A 67 11.96 -1.60 0.91
CA PRO A 67 12.77 -1.88 -0.27
C PRO A 67 12.33 -1.06 -1.49
N VAL A 68 13.30 -0.37 -2.10
CA VAL A 68 13.09 0.53 -3.24
C VAL A 68 12.51 -0.20 -4.45
N GLU A 69 12.90 -1.46 -4.65
CA GLU A 69 12.45 -2.31 -5.74
C GLU A 69 10.94 -2.56 -5.69
N ALA A 70 10.32 -2.49 -4.51
CA ALA A 70 8.88 -2.66 -4.35
C ALA A 70 8.10 -1.53 -5.04
N PHE A 71 8.62 -0.30 -5.02
CA PHE A 71 7.98 0.84 -5.66
C PHE A 71 8.04 0.74 -7.19
N SER A 72 9.20 0.36 -7.72
CA SER A 72 9.39 0.12 -9.17
C SER A 72 8.55 -1.07 -9.65
N PHE A 73 8.47 -2.14 -8.86
CA PHE A 73 7.58 -3.27 -9.17
C PHE A 73 6.11 -2.85 -9.18
N ALA A 74 5.69 -2.08 -8.17
CA ALA A 74 4.32 -1.59 -8.04
C ALA A 74 3.91 -0.77 -9.27
N THR A 75 4.71 0.20 -9.71
CA THR A 75 4.36 1.02 -10.90
C THR A 75 4.27 0.18 -12.18
N ARG A 76 5.10 -0.85 -12.31
CA ARG A 76 5.12 -1.69 -13.51
C ARG A 76 3.91 -2.59 -13.64
N ILE A 77 3.36 -3.12 -12.54
CA ILE A 77 2.15 -3.98 -12.57
C ILE A 77 0.83 -3.19 -12.66
N MET A 78 0.89 -1.86 -12.64
CA MET A 78 -0.29 -0.99 -12.69
C MET A 78 -0.91 -0.95 -14.09
N ALA A 79 -2.24 -0.91 -14.13
CA ALA A 79 -3.03 -0.54 -15.30
C ALA A 79 -2.93 0.97 -15.59
N LYS A 80 -3.59 1.43 -16.65
CA LYS A 80 -3.73 2.87 -16.93
C LYS A 80 -4.68 3.55 -15.93
N GLN A 81 -4.50 4.84 -15.73
CA GLN A 81 -5.27 5.71 -14.83
C GLN A 81 -5.24 5.23 -13.38
N ALA A 82 -4.12 4.66 -12.99
CA ALA A 82 -3.96 4.00 -11.71
C ALA A 82 -3.41 4.93 -10.62
N ALA A 83 -3.64 4.54 -9.36
CA ALA A 83 -3.14 5.26 -8.19
C ALA A 83 -2.12 4.46 -7.38
N VAL A 84 -0.99 5.08 -7.04
CA VAL A 84 0.03 4.52 -6.14
C VAL A 84 0.01 5.30 -4.83
N ALA A 85 -0.27 4.63 -3.72
CA ALA A 85 -0.12 5.17 -2.38
C ALA A 85 1.24 4.77 -1.79
N VAL A 86 2.08 5.76 -1.52
CA VAL A 86 3.42 5.59 -0.91
C VAL A 86 3.27 5.73 0.60
N ILE A 87 3.55 4.65 1.33
CA ILE A 87 3.53 4.60 2.80
C ILE A 87 4.91 4.19 3.36
N GLY A 88 5.60 3.25 2.71
CA GLY A 88 6.94 2.83 3.09
C GLY A 88 7.94 3.99 3.07
N ARG A 89 8.98 3.90 3.90
CA ARG A 89 10.00 4.94 4.06
C ARG A 89 11.37 4.38 3.66
N PRO A 90 11.64 4.23 2.35
CA PRO A 90 12.96 3.82 1.88
C PRO A 90 14.02 4.82 2.35
N GLU A 91 15.24 4.33 2.57
CA GLU A 91 16.41 5.17 2.85
C GLU A 91 16.86 5.91 1.59
N ASP A 92 16.81 5.23 0.45
CA ASP A 92 17.17 5.79 -0.85
C ASP A 92 15.97 6.44 -1.57
N PRO A 93 16.22 7.38 -2.51
CA PRO A 93 15.17 7.95 -3.34
C PRO A 93 14.39 6.90 -4.14
N ILE A 94 13.07 7.09 -4.24
CA ILE A 94 12.19 6.18 -4.99
C ILE A 94 12.34 6.42 -6.51
N PRO A 95 12.77 5.42 -7.29
CA PRO A 95 12.97 5.57 -8.72
C PRO A 95 11.65 5.35 -9.46
N PHE A 96 10.94 6.44 -9.77
CA PHE A 96 9.79 6.39 -10.66
C PHE A 96 10.21 6.55 -12.13
N SER A 97 9.67 5.70 -12.99
CA SER A 97 9.81 5.82 -14.45
C SER A 97 8.84 6.88 -14.97
N CYS A 98 9.37 7.95 -15.59
CA CYS A 98 8.54 8.96 -16.26
C CYS A 98 7.64 8.34 -17.34
N ASN A 99 8.13 7.31 -18.04
CA ASN A 99 7.34 6.59 -19.04
C ASN A 99 6.14 5.90 -18.39
N ASP A 100 6.34 5.24 -17.25
CA ASP A 100 5.24 4.58 -16.53
C ASP A 100 4.21 5.63 -16.08
N ILE A 101 4.67 6.75 -15.52
CA ILE A 101 3.76 7.81 -15.04
C ILE A 101 2.95 8.41 -16.19
N ILE A 102 3.62 8.84 -17.27
CA ILE A 102 2.99 9.59 -18.36
C ILE A 102 2.07 8.66 -19.18
N PHE A 103 2.57 7.51 -19.63
CA PHE A 103 1.80 6.66 -20.54
C PHE A 103 0.71 5.83 -19.86
N LYS A 104 0.81 5.67 -18.53
CA LYS A 104 -0.26 5.07 -17.74
C LYS A 104 -1.11 6.11 -17.01
N ASP A 105 -0.90 7.41 -17.20
CA ASP A 105 -1.67 8.48 -16.54
C ASP A 105 -1.79 8.23 -15.01
N MET A 106 -0.65 7.95 -14.36
CA MET A 106 -0.64 7.56 -12.95
C MET A 106 -0.77 8.75 -12.01
N THR A 107 -1.46 8.51 -10.90
CA THR A 107 -1.44 9.38 -9.72
C THR A 107 -0.58 8.77 -8.63
N ILE A 108 0.46 9.47 -8.18
CA ILE A 108 1.28 9.06 -7.03
C ILE A 108 0.93 9.94 -5.84
N VAL A 109 0.57 9.32 -4.72
CA VAL A 109 0.17 10.04 -3.49
C VAL A 109 0.98 9.54 -2.31
N ALA A 110 1.71 10.44 -1.67
CA ALA A 110 2.30 10.17 -0.36
C ALA A 110 1.21 10.22 0.72
N ARG A 111 1.22 9.25 1.64
CA ARG A 111 0.26 9.20 2.75
C ARG A 111 1.01 9.14 4.08
N MET A 112 0.66 10.08 4.96
CA MET A 112 1.13 10.12 6.34
C MET A 112 0.12 9.44 7.28
N PRO A 113 0.55 9.04 8.49
CA PRO A 113 -0.36 8.60 9.55
C PRO A 113 -1.53 9.58 9.72
N SER A 114 -2.71 9.02 9.92
CA SER A 114 -3.94 9.81 10.01
C SER A 114 -4.13 10.43 11.39
N LEU A 115 -4.96 11.47 11.46
CA LEU A 115 -5.35 12.13 12.71
C LEU A 115 -6.27 11.22 13.55
N LYS A 116 -6.37 11.51 14.86
CA LYS A 116 -7.15 10.75 15.85
C LYS A 116 -8.55 10.30 15.36
N PRO A 117 -9.42 11.16 14.79
CA PRO A 117 -10.76 10.74 14.38
C PRO A 117 -10.75 9.60 13.35
N ARG A 118 -9.80 9.66 12.40
CA ARG A 118 -9.65 8.60 11.38
C ARG A 118 -9.03 7.32 11.95
N LEU A 119 -8.19 7.43 12.97
CA LEU A 119 -7.64 6.28 13.67
C LEU A 119 -8.76 5.56 14.45
N GLU A 120 -9.64 6.30 15.13
CA GLU A 120 -10.80 5.73 15.82
C GLU A 120 -11.74 5.02 14.84
N GLU A 121 -12.04 5.63 13.68
CA GLU A 121 -12.81 4.99 12.60
C GLU A 121 -12.16 3.68 12.12
N MET A 122 -10.83 3.68 11.96
CA MET A 122 -10.08 2.48 11.57
C MET A 122 -10.19 1.37 12.63
N VAL A 123 -10.12 1.71 13.93
CA VAL A 123 -10.26 0.73 15.02
C VAL A 123 -11.64 0.08 14.99
N GLU A 124 -12.70 0.86 14.84
CA GLU A 124 -14.07 0.32 14.72
C GLU A 124 -14.21 -0.59 13.49
N LEU A 125 -13.58 -0.23 12.37
CA LEU A 125 -13.58 -1.05 11.17
C LEU A 125 -12.84 -2.38 11.39
N VAL A 126 -11.66 -2.36 12.01
CA VAL A 126 -10.90 -3.59 12.29
C VAL A 126 -11.69 -4.52 13.21
N VAL A 127 -12.30 -3.99 14.27
CA VAL A 127 -13.07 -4.78 15.23
C VAL A 127 -14.28 -5.45 14.55
N SER A 128 -14.99 -4.70 13.72
CA SER A 128 -16.18 -5.20 13.02
C SER A 128 -15.84 -6.20 11.91
N VAL A 129 -14.81 -5.91 11.08
CA VAL A 129 -14.44 -6.73 9.93
C VAL A 129 -13.62 -7.95 10.32
N ALA A 130 -12.66 -7.79 11.25
CA ALA A 130 -11.87 -8.92 11.75
C ALA A 130 -12.68 -9.84 12.68
N ARG A 131 -13.87 -9.40 13.13
CA ARG A 131 -14.73 -10.12 14.09
C ARG A 131 -13.98 -10.49 15.37
N MET A 132 -13.13 -9.57 15.83
CA MET A 132 -12.26 -9.76 16.99
C MET A 132 -12.52 -8.65 18.02
N PRO A 133 -13.66 -8.69 18.74
CA PRO A 133 -14.03 -7.65 19.70
C PRO A 133 -13.03 -7.51 20.84
N SER A 134 -12.27 -8.56 21.16
CA SER A 134 -11.20 -8.55 22.16
C SER A 134 -10.01 -7.67 21.80
N LEU A 135 -9.84 -7.28 20.52
CA LEU A 135 -8.79 -6.35 20.09
C LEU A 135 -9.12 -4.89 20.40
N LYS A 136 -10.40 -4.55 20.56
CA LYS A 136 -10.84 -3.16 20.69
C LYS A 136 -10.13 -2.38 21.81
N PRO A 137 -10.07 -2.89 23.07
CA PRO A 137 -9.44 -2.14 24.14
C PRO A 137 -7.94 -1.90 23.90
N ARG A 138 -7.26 -2.88 23.27
CA ARG A 138 -5.82 -2.76 22.94
C ARG A 138 -5.57 -1.74 21.83
N LEU A 139 -6.44 -1.71 20.82
CA LEU A 139 -6.33 -0.75 19.73
C LEU A 139 -6.64 0.68 20.20
N GLU A 140 -7.63 0.86 21.07
CA GLU A 140 -7.94 2.15 21.69
C GLU A 140 -6.75 2.65 22.54
N GLU A 141 -6.14 1.77 23.35
CA GLU A 141 -4.92 2.09 24.11
C GLU A 141 -3.76 2.51 23.19
N MET A 142 -3.57 1.83 22.06
CA MET A 142 -2.57 2.22 21.07
C MET A 142 -2.86 3.59 20.45
N VAL A 143 -4.12 3.90 20.15
CA VAL A 143 -4.50 5.22 19.62
C VAL A 143 -4.20 6.31 20.65
N GLU A 144 -4.56 6.12 21.92
CA GLU A 144 -4.24 7.08 22.97
C GLU A 144 -2.73 7.23 23.19
N LEU A 145 -1.96 6.15 23.09
CA LEU A 145 -0.50 6.22 23.15
C LEU A 145 0.08 7.06 21.99
N VAL A 146 -0.35 6.81 20.76
CA VAL A 146 0.12 7.56 19.58
C VAL A 146 -0.25 9.05 19.69
N VAL A 147 -1.44 9.35 20.21
CA VAL A 147 -1.90 10.72 20.45
C VAL A 147 -1.08 11.41 21.54
N SER A 148 -0.82 10.72 22.66
CA SER A 148 -0.09 11.28 23.81
C SER A 148 1.39 11.50 23.55
N VAL A 149 2.03 10.64 22.75
CA VAL A 149 3.43 10.81 22.33
C VAL A 149 3.59 11.98 21.36
N GLY A 150 2.52 12.33 20.63
CA GLY A 150 2.51 13.41 19.65
C GLY A 150 3.45 13.10 18.49
N ILE A 151 2.91 12.67 17.34
CA ILE A 151 3.74 12.51 16.13
C ILE A 151 4.26 13.89 15.72
N LYS A 152 5.53 14.18 16.04
CA LYS A 152 6.26 15.32 15.49
C LYS A 152 6.70 14.97 14.07
N VAL A 153 5.96 15.46 13.09
CA VAL A 153 6.40 15.43 11.69
C VAL A 153 7.30 16.65 11.46
N GLU A 154 8.61 16.44 11.42
CA GLU A 154 9.54 17.46 10.91
C GLU A 154 9.58 17.37 9.38
N VAL A 155 8.87 18.28 8.71
CA VAL A 155 8.97 18.43 7.26
C VAL A 155 10.22 19.24 6.97
N ARG A 156 11.26 18.61 6.41
CA ARG A 156 12.37 19.35 5.79
C ARG A 156 11.91 19.84 4.42
N SER A 157 11.45 21.09 4.35
CA SER A 157 11.28 21.77 3.07
C SER A 157 12.65 22.23 2.56
N TYR A 158 13.06 21.75 1.39
CA TYR A 158 14.22 22.29 0.69
C TYR A 158 13.80 23.57 -0.05
N PRO A 159 14.44 24.71 0.20
CA PRO A 159 14.19 25.93 -0.55
C PRO A 159 14.52 25.71 -2.02
N PHE A 160 13.63 26.13 -2.92
CA PHE A 160 13.82 25.98 -4.38
C PHE A 160 15.11 26.68 -4.87
N ASP A 161 15.51 27.75 -4.20
CA ASP A 161 16.75 28.50 -4.43
C ASP A 161 18.03 27.73 -4.07
N LYS A 162 17.93 26.55 -3.46
CA LYS A 162 19.06 25.68 -3.09
C LYS A 162 19.14 24.37 -3.87
N LEU A 163 18.39 24.26 -4.98
CA LEU A 163 18.39 23.07 -5.82
C LEU A 163 19.79 22.72 -6.38
N GLU A 164 20.65 23.71 -6.59
CA GLU A 164 22.03 23.51 -7.09
C GLU A 164 22.93 22.80 -6.08
N GLU A 165 22.60 22.80 -4.78
CA GLU A 165 23.35 22.10 -3.73
C GLU A 165 23.06 20.58 -3.70
N LEU A 166 22.11 20.10 -4.52
CA LEU A 166 21.66 18.70 -4.57
C LEU A 166 22.25 17.91 -5.77
N ILE A 167 23.16 18.50 -6.54
CA ILE A 167 23.83 17.91 -7.71
C ILE A 167 25.27 17.52 -7.37
#